data_AF-A0A7U7CU20-F1
#
_entry.id   AF-A0A7U7CU20-F1
#
_cell.length_a   1.000
_cell.length_b   1.000
_cell.length_c   1.000
_cell.angle_alpha   90.00
_cell.angle_beta   90.00
_cell.angle_gamma   90.00
#
_symmetry.space_group_name_H-M   'P 1'
#
loop_
_entity.id
_entity.type
_entity.pdbx_description
1 polymer ?
#
loop_
_entity_poly.entity_id
_entity_poly.type
_entity_poly.pdbx_seq_one_letter_code
_entity_poly.pdbx_strand_id
1 'polypeptide(L)'
;MLLKAEEPFKQKTRELLENSAYKEALTDEDKNLLQEFIDSEYIYFNKDKYLEHEVGAISLLIEKYRALLNDHYLNSKLDLLNFQSSLRKN
;
A
#
# COMPACT_ATOMS: atom_id res chain seq x y z
N MET A 1 10.78 21.03 11.54
CA MET A 1 11.89 20.67 10.63
C MET A 1 11.69 19.23 10.21
N LEU A 2 11.13 19.06 9.02
CA LEU A 2 10.79 17.79 8.39
C LEU A 2 11.99 16.81 8.28
N LEU A 3 13.23 17.33 8.23
CA LEU A 3 14.49 16.59 8.38
C LEU A 3 14.57 15.71 9.65
N LYS A 4 13.91 16.09 10.76
CA LYS A 4 13.92 15.29 12.00
C LYS A 4 13.10 14.00 11.92
N ALA A 5 12.19 13.88 10.95
CA ALA A 5 11.34 12.70 10.78
C ALA A 5 11.90 11.71 9.75
N GLU A 6 12.82 12.15 8.88
CA GLU A 6 13.44 11.33 7.84
C GLU A 6 14.37 10.26 8.43
N GLU A 7 15.25 10.64 9.35
CA GLU A 7 16.18 9.71 10.01
C GLU A 7 15.45 8.58 10.75
N PRO A 8 14.44 8.84 11.61
CA PRO A 8 13.67 7.78 12.27
C PRO A 8 12.94 6.87 11.28
N PHE A 9 12.42 7.42 10.17
CA PHE A 9 11.72 6.64 9.15
C PHE A 9 12.68 5.71 8.38
N LYS A 10 13.83 6.23 7.93
CA LYS A 10 14.89 5.44 7.30
C LYS A 10 15.36 4.32 8.23
N GLN A 11 15.56 4.62 9.50
CA GLN A 11 16.00 3.65 10.49
C GLN A 11 14.98 2.51 10.69
N LYS A 12 13.69 2.84 10.86
CA LYS A 12 12.64 1.82 10.98
C LYS A 12 12.49 0.96 9.73
N THR A 13 12.64 1.56 8.54
CA THR A 13 12.58 0.82 7.27
C THR A 13 13.77 -0.13 7.14
N ARG A 14 14.95 0.28 7.59
CA ARG A 14 16.16 -0.55 7.63
C ARG A 14 16.00 -1.71 8.62
N GLU A 15 15.46 -1.45 9.81
CA GLU A 15 15.12 -2.50 10.79
C GLU A 15 14.08 -3.49 10.25
N LEU A 16 13.11 -3.02 9.46
CA LEU A 16 12.11 -3.88 8.85
C LEU A 16 12.73 -4.84 7.81
N LEU A 17 13.68 -4.36 7.01
CA LEU A 17 14.38 -5.18 6.01
C LEU A 17 15.40 -6.15 6.63
N GLU A 18 16.10 -5.73 7.67
CA GLU A 18 17.23 -6.50 8.20
C GLU A 18 16.83 -7.47 9.31
N ASN A 19 15.93 -7.01 10.21
CA ASN A 19 15.72 -7.61 11.53
C ASN A 19 14.27 -8.01 11.82
N SER A 20 13.30 -7.71 10.94
CA SER A 20 11.91 -8.10 11.17
C SER A 20 11.61 -9.51 10.66
N ALA A 21 10.65 -10.17 11.30
CA ALA A 21 10.06 -11.42 10.81
C ALA A 21 9.42 -11.28 9.42
N TYR A 22 9.16 -10.05 8.96
CA TYR A 22 8.58 -9.75 7.65
C TYR A 22 9.59 -9.87 6.51
N LYS A 23 10.90 -9.89 6.81
CA LYS A 23 11.98 -10.02 5.82
C LYS A 23 11.84 -11.24 4.91
N GLU A 24 11.36 -12.35 5.46
CA GLU A 24 11.17 -13.61 4.74
C GLU A 24 9.96 -13.57 3.81
N ALA A 25 8.98 -12.70 4.09
CA ALA A 25 7.77 -12.53 3.29
C ALA A 25 7.94 -11.51 2.16
N LEU A 26 9.00 -10.70 2.17
CA LEU A 26 9.28 -9.71 1.15
C LEU A 26 9.96 -10.35 -0.07
N THR A 27 9.42 -10.06 -1.25
CA THR A 27 10.06 -10.43 -2.51
C THR A 27 11.33 -9.61 -2.73
N ASP A 28 12.19 -10.04 -3.64
CA ASP A 28 13.42 -9.29 -3.95
C ASP A 28 13.10 -7.94 -4.60
N GLU A 29 11.97 -7.82 -5.32
CA GLU A 29 11.46 -6.55 -5.84
C GLU A 29 11.07 -5.59 -4.70
N ASP A 30 10.34 -6.08 -3.69
CA ASP A 30 9.95 -5.26 -2.53
C ASP A 30 11.18 -4.78 -1.73
N LYS A 31 12.18 -5.65 -1.58
CA LYS A 31 13.44 -5.32 -0.89
C LYS A 31 14.21 -4.24 -1.65
N ASN A 32 14.33 -4.38 -2.97
CA ASN A 32 15.03 -3.39 -3.80
C ASN A 32 14.32 -2.03 -3.75
N LEU A 33 12.99 -2.01 -3.85
CA LEU A 33 12.20 -0.78 -3.74
C LEU A 33 12.42 -0.08 -2.38
N LEU A 34 12.33 -0.82 -1.28
CA LEU A 34 12.52 -0.28 0.07
C LEU A 34 13.97 0.16 0.33
N GLN A 35 14.95 -0.49 -0.31
CA GLN A 35 16.35 -0.11 -0.24
C GLN A 35 16.61 1.22 -0.99
N GLU A 36 16.04 1.41 -2.18
CA GLU A 36 16.08 2.69 -2.92
C GLU A 36 15.50 3.84 -2.08
N PHE A 37 14.42 3.55 -1.34
CA PHE A 37 13.84 4.49 -0.38
C PHE A 37 14.84 4.83 0.73
N ILE A 38 15.57 3.89 1.32
CA ILE A 38 16.55 4.17 2.37
C ILE A 38 17.73 5.01 1.86
N ASP A 39 18.18 4.72 0.64
CA ASP A 39 19.42 5.28 0.06
C ASP A 39 19.20 6.66 -0.60
N SER A 40 17.96 7.01 -0.95
CA SER A 40 17.63 8.33 -1.48
C SER A 40 17.74 9.44 -0.43
N GLU A 41 18.30 10.61 -0.80
CA GLU A 41 18.11 11.85 -0.04
C GLU A 41 16.67 12.35 -0.27
N TYR A 42 15.82 12.31 0.76
CA TYR A 42 14.40 12.64 0.57
C TYR A 42 14.21 14.16 0.41
N ILE A 43 13.97 14.58 -0.83
CA ILE A 43 13.56 15.96 -1.14
C ILE A 43 12.14 16.26 -0.61
N TYR A 44 11.37 15.24 -0.24
CA TYR A 44 9.99 15.36 0.27
C TYR A 44 9.89 16.02 1.64
N PHE A 45 10.95 15.95 2.44
CA PHE A 45 11.03 16.67 3.71
C PHE A 45 11.56 18.10 3.51
N ASN A 46 11.96 18.48 2.29
CA ASN A 46 12.57 19.77 1.97
C ASN A 46 11.78 20.62 0.95
N LYS A 47 10.65 20.12 0.44
CA LYS A 47 9.73 20.92 -0.38
C LYS A 47 8.37 20.94 0.31
N ASP A 48 7.91 22.14 0.67
CA ASP A 48 6.54 22.42 1.17
C ASP A 48 5.44 22.10 0.13
N LYS A 49 5.73 21.32 -0.91
CA LYS A 49 4.83 21.00 -2.01
C LYS A 49 5.06 19.55 -2.44
N TYR A 50 4.03 18.73 -2.23
CA TYR A 50 3.93 17.41 -2.86
C TYR A 50 4.07 17.55 -4.39
N LEU A 51 4.84 16.68 -5.06
CA LEU A 51 4.91 16.72 -6.52
C LEU A 51 3.61 16.12 -7.06
N GLU A 52 2.95 16.84 -7.94
CA GLU A 52 1.60 16.55 -8.45
C GLU A 52 1.48 15.13 -9.04
N HIS A 53 2.55 14.64 -9.69
CA HIS A 53 2.57 13.30 -10.27
C HIS A 53 2.48 12.17 -9.23
N GLU A 54 3.06 12.34 -8.03
CA GLU A 54 3.02 11.32 -6.97
C GLU A 54 1.66 11.32 -6.27
N VAL A 55 1.12 12.50 -6.03
CA VAL A 55 -0.26 12.65 -5.51
C VAL A 55 -1.25 12.03 -6.48
N GLY A 56 -1.04 12.25 -7.79
CA GLY A 56 -1.82 11.62 -8.85
C GLY A 56 -1.70 10.09 -8.83
N ALA A 57 -0.49 9.55 -8.69
CA ALA A 57 -0.25 8.11 -8.63
C ALA A 57 -0.93 7.45 -7.42
N ILE A 58 -0.80 8.05 -6.23
CA ILE A 58 -1.45 7.55 -5.01
C ILE A 58 -2.98 7.64 -5.13
N SER A 59 -3.51 8.75 -5.66
CA SER A 59 -4.96 8.92 -5.85
C SER A 59 -5.52 7.88 -6.82
N LEU A 60 -4.80 7.58 -7.91
CA LEU A 60 -5.17 6.54 -8.86
C LEU A 60 -5.18 5.14 -8.19
N LEU A 61 -4.19 4.86 -7.34
CA LEU A 61 -4.13 3.59 -6.60
C LEU A 61 -5.33 3.43 -5.66
N ILE A 62 -5.70 4.49 -4.95
CA ILE A 62 -6.87 4.52 -4.06
C ILE A 62 -8.16 4.26 -4.84
N GLU A 63 -8.35 4.92 -5.98
CA GLU A 63 -9.55 4.71 -6.81
C GLU A 63 -9.62 3.28 -7.38
N LYS A 64 -8.48 2.71 -7.82
CA LYS A 64 -8.42 1.31 -8.27
C LYS A 64 -8.78 0.34 -7.15
N TYR A 65 -8.25 0.56 -5.94
CA TYR A 65 -8.55 -0.28 -4.79
C TYR A 65 -10.03 -0.18 -4.38
N ARG A 66 -10.62 1.03 -4.43
CA ARG A 66 -12.05 1.22 -4.16
C ARG A 66 -12.93 0.49 -5.16
N ALA A 67 -12.57 0.50 -6.45
CA ALA A 67 -13.28 -0.24 -7.48
C ALA A 67 -13.25 -1.76 -7.20
N LEU A 68 -12.06 -2.29 -6.90
CA LEU A 68 -11.88 -3.72 -6.58
C LEU A 68 -12.73 -4.14 -5.37
N LEU A 69 -12.73 -3.35 -4.29
CA LEU A 69 -13.53 -3.63 -3.09
C LEU A 69 -15.03 -3.64 -3.39
N ASN A 70 -15.51 -2.68 -4.20
CA ASN A 70 -16.91 -2.61 -4.58
C ASN A 70 -17.32 -3.81 -5.42
N ASP A 71 -16.53 -4.19 -6.41
CA ASP A 71 -16.80 -5.35 -7.26
C ASP A 71 -16.86 -6.64 -6.42
N HIS A 72 -15.89 -6.83 -5.53
CA HIS A 72 -15.87 -8.00 -4.66
C HIS A 72 -17.08 -8.03 -3.72
N TYR A 73 -17.45 -6.89 -3.12
CA TYR A 73 -18.63 -6.79 -2.26
C TYR A 73 -19.93 -7.11 -3.01
N LEU A 74 -20.11 -6.54 -4.21
CA LEU A 74 -21.31 -6.74 -5.02
C LEU A 74 -21.43 -8.20 -5.46
N ASN A 75 -20.34 -8.80 -5.95
CA ASN A 75 -20.31 -10.20 -6.36
C ASN A 75 -20.62 -11.13 -5.19
N SER A 76 -19.97 -10.91 -4.03
CA SER A 76 -20.22 -11.71 -2.83
C SER A 76 -21.67 -11.62 -2.36
N LYS A 77 -22.27 -10.42 -2.42
CA LYS A 77 -23.69 -10.22 -2.08
C LYS A 77 -24.61 -10.96 -3.06
N LEU A 78 -24.28 -10.94 -4.34
CA LEU A 78 -25.04 -11.60 -5.40
C LEU A 78 -25.00 -13.13 -5.23
N ASP A 79 -23.83 -13.68 -4.91
CA ASP A 79 -23.66 -15.11 -4.59
C ASP A 79 -24.49 -15.53 -3.37
N LEU A 80 -24.50 -14.73 -2.31
CA LEU A 80 -25.31 -15.00 -1.11
C LEU A 80 -26.81 -14.98 -1.42
N LEU A 81 -27.27 -14.02 -2.23
CA LEU A 81 -28.68 -13.96 -2.65
C LEU A 81 -29.08 -15.16 -3.51
N ASN A 82 -28.20 -15.58 -4.43
CA ASN A 82 -28.40 -16.76 -5.25
C ASN A 82 -28.46 -18.03 -4.39
N PHE A 83 -27.57 -18.15 -3.42
CA PHE A 83 -27.56 -19.26 -2.46
C PHE A 83 -28.82 -19.28 -1.60
N GLN A 84 -29.27 -18.13 -1.08
CA GLN A 84 -30.53 -18.04 -0.37
C GLN A 84 -31.72 -18.44 -1.25
N SER A 85 -31.72 -18.04 -2.52
CA SER A 85 -32.79 -18.41 -3.45
C SER A 85 -32.79 -19.90 -3.77
N SER A 86 -31.63 -20.55 -3.85
CA SER A 86 -31.56 -22.00 -4.10
C SER A 86 -32.05 -22.80 -2.89
N LEU A 87 -31.74 -22.35 -1.67
CA LEU A 87 -32.27 -22.95 -0.44
C LEU A 87 -33.80 -22.85 -0.33
N ARG A 88 -34.42 -21.79 -0.87
CA ARG A 88 -35.89 -21.62 -0.85
C ARG A 88 -36.63 -22.43 -1.91
N LYS A 89 -35.92 -22.98 -2.90
CA LYS A 89 -36.51 -23.78 -3.99
C LYS A 89 -36.46 -25.29 -3.72
N ASN A 90 -35.70 -25.70 -2.70
CA ASN A 90 -35.67 -27.07 -2.17
C ASN A 90 -36.52 -27.16 -0.90
#